data_AF-A0A2U2M3S5-F1
#
_entry.id   AF-A0A2U2M3S5-F1
#
_cell.length_a   1.000
_cell.length_b   1.000
_cell.length_c   1.000
_cell.angle_alpha   90.00
_cell.angle_beta   90.00
_cell.angle_gamma   90.00
#
_symmetry.space_group_name_H-M   'P 1'
#
loop_
_entity.id
_entity.type
_entity.pdbx_description
1 polymer ?
#
loop_
_entity_poly.entity_id
_entity_poly.type
_entity_poly.pdbx_seq_one_letter_code
_entity_poly.pdbx_strand_id
1 'polypeptide(L)'
;FEENILNRDFKADNINEKWVTDVTYLKYGKNDEYKAYLSAVKDLYNGEIISWVVSKTNDNPLVMKTIKAAIEANPGVTPILHSDRGFQYTSKEYVHEVSKAGITRSMSRVGRCIDNAPMESFWSHFKDEYYYDHTFITYEELVVGVDSYINYYNNDRYQWNLKSLTPVEYRNQAV
;
A
#
# COMPACT_ATOMS: atom_id res chain seq x y z
N PHE A 1 -1.88 -14.66 15.72
CA PHE A 1 -1.11 -13.60 15.03
C PHE A 1 -0.09 -14.29 14.17
N GLU A 2 0.13 -13.82 12.94
CA GLU A 2 1.10 -14.43 12.04
C GLU A 2 2.55 -14.15 12.47
N GLU A 3 3.45 -14.98 11.99
CA GLU A 3 4.89 -14.79 12.13
C GLU A 3 5.40 -13.68 11.21
N ASN A 4 6.52 -13.06 11.59
CA ASN A 4 7.21 -12.12 10.72
C ASN A 4 8.08 -12.87 9.70
N ILE A 5 7.43 -13.51 8.72
CA ILE A 5 8.08 -14.21 7.60
C ILE A 5 8.91 -13.25 6.74
N LEU A 6 8.41 -12.05 6.42
CA LEU A 6 9.15 -11.07 5.61
C LEU A 6 10.49 -10.71 6.27
N ASN A 7 10.52 -10.61 7.60
CA ASN A 7 11.69 -10.40 8.43
C ASN A 7 12.64 -9.29 7.93
N ARG A 8 12.06 -8.21 7.38
CA ARG A 8 12.77 -7.07 6.76
C ARG A 8 13.61 -7.41 5.54
N ASP A 9 13.44 -8.59 4.97
CA ASP A 9 13.96 -8.92 3.65
C ASP A 9 13.06 -8.28 2.58
N PHE A 10 13.21 -6.96 2.44
CA PHE A 10 12.42 -6.13 1.55
C PHE A 10 12.80 -6.26 0.08
N LYS A 11 13.83 -7.05 -0.25
CA LYS A 11 14.23 -7.29 -1.64
C LYS A 11 13.37 -8.42 -2.21
N ALA A 12 12.68 -8.16 -3.32
CA ALA A 12 12.10 -9.21 -4.15
C ALA A 12 12.94 -9.35 -5.42
N ASP A 13 13.09 -10.58 -5.92
CA ASP A 13 13.83 -10.85 -7.15
C ASP A 13 12.90 -10.85 -8.38
N ASN A 14 11.60 -11.06 -8.17
CA ASN A 14 10.57 -11.02 -9.21
C ASN A 14 9.35 -10.20 -8.79
N ILE A 15 8.61 -9.72 -9.80
CA ILE A 15 7.30 -9.11 -9.59
C ILE A 15 6.36 -10.07 -8.84
N ASN A 16 5.53 -9.53 -7.96
CA ASN A 16 4.53 -10.26 -7.20
C ASN A 16 5.07 -11.39 -6.30
N GLU A 17 6.33 -11.29 -5.89
CA GLU A 17 6.92 -12.20 -4.90
C GLU A 17 6.62 -11.76 -3.46
N LYS A 18 6.70 -10.44 -3.20
CA LYS A 18 6.52 -9.85 -1.88
C LYS A 18 5.75 -8.54 -1.97
N TRP A 19 4.63 -8.47 -1.25
CA TRP A 19 3.80 -7.30 -1.12
C TRP A 19 3.79 -6.80 0.32
N VAL A 20 3.64 -5.49 0.50
CA VAL A 20 3.34 -4.86 1.79
C VAL A 20 2.02 -4.10 1.68
N THR A 21 1.25 -4.05 2.77
CA THR A 21 -0.01 -3.30 2.84
C THR A 21 -0.10 -2.53 4.15
N ASP A 22 -0.72 -1.36 4.09
CA ASP A 22 -1.01 -0.55 5.28
C ASP A 22 -2.18 0.41 5.06
N VAL A 23 -2.65 1.06 6.14
CA VAL A 23 -3.60 2.18 6.11
C VAL A 23 -3.00 3.41 6.76
N THR A 24 -3.03 4.54 6.05
CA THR A 24 -2.75 5.86 6.63
C THR A 24 -4.02 6.69 6.74
N TYR A 25 -4.08 7.63 7.68
CA TYR A 25 -5.19 8.59 7.75
C TYR A 25 -4.78 9.92 7.11
N LEU A 26 -5.76 10.58 6.53
CA LEU A 26 -5.68 11.88 5.87
C LEU A 26 -6.78 12.78 6.43
N LYS A 27 -6.61 14.09 6.32
CA LYS A 27 -7.59 15.10 6.71
C LYS A 27 -8.02 15.91 5.50
N TYR A 28 -9.25 16.44 5.57
CA TYR A 28 -9.81 17.34 4.58
C TYR A 28 -10.87 18.24 5.23
N GLY A 29 -11.38 19.19 4.45
CA GLY A 29 -12.27 20.25 4.92
C GLY A 29 -11.52 21.54 5.18
N LYS A 30 -12.25 22.65 5.31
CA LYS A 30 -11.67 24.00 5.40
C LYS A 30 -10.64 24.17 6.51
N ASN A 31 -10.77 23.40 7.59
CA ASN A 31 -9.87 23.40 8.74
C ASN A 31 -9.46 21.97 9.15
N ASP A 32 -9.28 21.06 8.20
CA ASP A 32 -8.91 19.66 8.49
C ASP A 32 -9.88 18.94 9.45
N GLU A 33 -11.15 19.32 9.39
CA GLU A 33 -12.18 18.90 10.36
C GLU A 33 -12.68 17.47 10.11
N TYR A 34 -12.47 16.95 8.90
CA TYR A 34 -12.86 15.60 8.52
C TYR A 34 -11.64 14.69 8.35
N LYS A 35 -11.87 13.39 8.52
CA LYS A 35 -10.85 12.34 8.31
C LYS A 35 -11.26 11.42 7.18
N ALA A 36 -10.26 10.98 6.44
CA ALA A 36 -10.34 9.87 5.50
C ALA A 36 -9.18 8.91 5.77
N TYR A 37 -9.26 7.73 5.16
CA TYR A 37 -8.31 6.65 5.33
C TYR A 37 -7.94 6.13 3.95
N LEU A 38 -6.64 5.99 3.70
CA LEU A 38 -6.08 5.47 2.48
C LEU A 38 -5.42 4.14 2.81
N SER A 39 -5.93 3.06 2.22
CA SER A 39 -5.29 1.75 2.24
C SER A 39 -4.60 1.51 0.91
N ALA A 40 -3.39 0.94 0.93
CA ALA A 40 -2.66 0.62 -0.29
C ALA A 40 -1.90 -0.70 -0.17
N VAL A 41 -1.63 -1.33 -1.32
CA VAL A 41 -0.73 -2.47 -1.50
C VAL A 41 0.42 -2.06 -2.40
N LYS A 42 1.64 -2.36 -1.97
CA LYS A 42 2.88 -2.05 -2.69
C LYS A 42 3.64 -3.34 -3.02
N ASP A 43 4.08 -3.47 -4.26
CA ASP A 43 5.00 -4.52 -4.68
C ASP A 43 6.44 -4.13 -4.31
N LEU A 44 7.15 -5.00 -3.60
CA LEU A 44 8.53 -4.75 -3.16
C LEU A 44 9.57 -4.94 -4.27
N TYR A 45 9.22 -5.54 -5.41
CA TYR A 45 10.13 -5.72 -6.53
C TYR A 45 10.56 -4.39 -7.14
N ASN A 46 9.58 -3.58 -7.54
CA ASN A 46 9.77 -2.30 -8.23
C ASN A 46 9.26 -1.11 -7.41
N GLY A 47 8.66 -1.35 -6.24
CA GLY A 47 8.12 -0.30 -5.38
C GLY A 47 6.81 0.31 -5.86
N GLU A 48 6.12 -0.29 -6.85
CA GLU A 48 4.84 0.18 -7.40
C GLU A 48 3.70 0.02 -6.41
N ILE A 49 2.81 1.01 -6.34
CA ILE A 49 1.53 0.88 -5.64
C ILE A 49 0.55 0.23 -6.61
N ILE A 50 0.27 -1.05 -6.37
CA ILE A 50 -0.52 -1.90 -7.28
C ILE A 50 -2.02 -1.87 -6.98
N SER A 51 -2.42 -1.34 -5.83
CA SER A 51 -3.82 -1.15 -5.44
C SER A 51 -3.94 -0.13 -4.32
N TRP A 52 -4.98 0.69 -4.34
CA TRP A 52 -5.30 1.63 -3.29
C TRP A 52 -6.80 1.95 -3.24
N VAL A 53 -7.30 2.27 -2.04
CA VAL A 53 -8.68 2.70 -1.82
C VAL A 53 -8.70 3.79 -0.76
N VAL A 54 -9.47 4.85 -1.01
CA VAL A 54 -9.77 5.90 -0.03
C VAL A 54 -11.17 5.66 0.55
N SER A 55 -11.34 5.78 1.86
CA SER A 55 -12.63 5.67 2.55
C SER A 55 -12.78 6.75 3.64
N LYS A 56 -14.03 7.07 3.99
CA LYS A 56 -14.33 7.91 5.17
C LYS A 56 -14.23 7.12 6.49
N THR A 57 -14.12 5.80 6.43
CA THR A 57 -14.09 4.90 7.60
C THR A 57 -12.85 3.99 7.57
N ASN A 58 -12.29 3.71 8.75
CA ASN A 58 -11.19 2.77 8.93
C ASN A 58 -11.72 1.41 9.38
N ASP A 59 -12.14 0.59 8.43
CA ASP A 59 -12.86 -0.66 8.69
C ASP A 59 -12.36 -1.84 7.82
N ASN A 60 -12.90 -3.04 8.05
CA ASN A 60 -12.56 -4.21 7.24
C ASN A 60 -12.93 -4.00 5.75
N PRO A 61 -14.10 -3.44 5.39
CA PRO A 61 -14.43 -3.13 3.99
C PRO A 61 -13.35 -2.36 3.24
N LEU A 62 -12.69 -1.38 3.88
CA LEU A 62 -11.59 -0.63 3.27
C LEU A 62 -10.43 -1.56 2.85
N VAL A 63 -9.86 -2.32 3.78
CA VAL A 63 -8.72 -3.19 3.46
C VAL A 63 -9.12 -4.35 2.54
N MET A 64 -10.37 -4.84 2.67
CA MET A 64 -10.91 -5.91 1.82
C MET A 64 -11.04 -5.47 0.36
N LYS A 65 -11.57 -4.27 0.11
CA LYS A 65 -11.62 -3.71 -1.27
C LYS A 65 -10.22 -3.57 -1.85
N THR A 66 -9.30 -3.06 -1.05
CA THR A 66 -7.91 -2.83 -1.48
C THR A 66 -7.21 -4.13 -1.87
N ILE A 67 -7.27 -5.17 -1.01
CA ILE A 67 -6.59 -6.44 -1.32
C ILE A 67 -7.28 -7.21 -2.44
N LYS A 68 -8.61 -7.15 -2.56
CA LYS A 68 -9.34 -7.79 -3.66
C LYS A 68 -8.95 -7.20 -5.02
N ALA A 69 -8.89 -5.87 -5.11
CA ALA A 69 -8.45 -5.20 -6.34
C ALA A 69 -7.00 -5.60 -6.71
N ALA A 70 -6.10 -5.74 -5.73
CA ALA A 70 -4.72 -6.21 -5.99
C ALA A 70 -4.69 -7.65 -6.53
N ILE A 71 -5.48 -8.56 -5.94
CA ILE A 71 -5.59 -9.96 -6.38
C ILE A 71 -6.21 -10.06 -7.78
N GLU A 72 -7.28 -9.31 -8.04
CA GLU A 72 -7.97 -9.29 -9.34
C GLU A 72 -7.06 -8.78 -10.46
N ALA A 73 -6.25 -7.76 -10.18
CA ALA A 73 -5.28 -7.22 -11.14
C ALA A 73 -4.08 -8.16 -11.40
N ASN A 74 -3.80 -9.10 -10.50
CA ASN A 74 -2.66 -10.02 -10.59
C ASN A 74 -3.12 -11.47 -10.45
N PRO A 75 -3.86 -12.03 -11.44
CA PRO A 75 -4.44 -13.35 -11.31
C PRO A 75 -3.38 -14.45 -11.19
N GLY A 76 -3.54 -15.32 -10.20
CA GLY A 76 -2.71 -16.52 -10.02
C GLY A 76 -1.39 -16.31 -9.27
N VAL A 77 -1.08 -15.09 -8.83
CA VAL A 77 0.12 -14.83 -8.03
C VAL A 77 -0.11 -15.21 -6.56
N THR A 78 0.95 -15.70 -5.89
CA THR A 78 0.90 -16.15 -4.49
C THR A 78 2.01 -15.51 -3.64
N PRO A 79 2.04 -14.18 -3.50
CA PRO A 79 3.08 -13.45 -2.79
C PRO A 79 3.10 -13.73 -1.30
N ILE A 80 4.20 -13.35 -0.66
CA ILE A 80 4.17 -12.97 0.76
C ILE A 80 3.46 -11.62 0.88
N LEU A 81 2.40 -11.52 1.68
CA LEU A 81 1.75 -10.25 2.01
C LEU A 81 2.04 -9.86 3.45
N HIS A 82 2.79 -8.77 3.63
CA HIS A 82 3.17 -8.26 4.93
C HIS A 82 2.31 -7.07 5.35
N SER A 83 1.90 -7.05 6.62
CA SER A 83 1.07 -5.98 7.22
C SER A 83 1.42 -5.77 8.68
N ASP A 84 1.01 -4.64 9.24
CA ASP A 84 1.00 -4.47 10.68
C ASP A 84 -0.08 -5.32 11.36
N ARG A 85 -0.05 -5.37 12.70
CA ARG A 85 -1.02 -6.14 13.51
C ARG A 85 -2.37 -5.42 13.70
N GLY A 86 -2.77 -4.58 12.74
CA GLY A 86 -4.06 -3.89 12.75
C GLY A 86 -5.21 -4.88 12.79
N PHE A 87 -6.31 -4.52 13.48
CA PHE A 87 -7.45 -5.43 13.66
C PHE A 87 -8.03 -5.88 12.32
N GLN A 88 -8.00 -5.02 11.30
CA GLN A 88 -8.49 -5.29 9.97
C GLN A 88 -7.78 -6.48 9.32
N TYR A 89 -6.45 -6.53 9.44
CA TYR A 89 -5.59 -7.59 8.88
C TYR A 89 -5.67 -8.92 9.64
N THR A 90 -6.22 -8.89 10.86
CA THR A 90 -6.44 -10.09 11.68
C THR A 90 -7.88 -10.62 11.62
N SER A 91 -8.78 -9.92 10.91
CA SER A 91 -10.18 -10.31 10.80
C SER A 91 -10.34 -11.64 10.04
N LYS A 92 -11.31 -12.45 10.45
CA LYS A 92 -11.55 -13.78 9.83
C LYS A 92 -11.82 -13.68 8.32
N GLU A 93 -12.54 -12.65 7.90
CA GLU A 93 -12.86 -12.40 6.50
C GLU A 93 -11.58 -12.10 5.69
N TYR A 94 -10.72 -11.22 6.19
CA TYR A 94 -9.45 -10.89 5.55
C TYR A 94 -8.55 -12.11 5.45
N VAL A 95 -8.41 -12.86 6.55
CA VAL A 95 -7.62 -14.10 6.56
C VAL A 95 -8.16 -15.11 5.54
N HIS A 96 -9.47 -15.28 5.46
CA HIS A 96 -10.09 -16.21 4.53
C HIS A 96 -9.80 -15.82 3.08
N GLU A 97 -9.99 -14.56 2.71
CA GLU A 97 -9.82 -14.08 1.34
C GLU A 97 -8.37 -14.27 0.85
N VAL A 98 -7.38 -13.82 1.62
CA VAL A 98 -5.99 -13.93 1.18
C VAL A 98 -5.50 -15.37 1.19
N SER A 99 -5.96 -16.20 2.13
CA SER A 99 -5.61 -17.63 2.15
C SER A 99 -6.21 -18.37 0.94
N LYS A 100 -7.44 -18.00 0.54
CA LYS A 100 -8.09 -18.54 -0.66
C LYS A 100 -7.33 -18.20 -1.95
N ALA A 101 -6.71 -17.02 -2.00
CA ALA A 101 -5.83 -16.61 -3.10
C ALA A 101 -4.43 -17.24 -3.06
N GLY A 102 -4.12 -18.08 -2.06
CA GLY A 102 -2.80 -18.70 -1.90
C GLY A 102 -1.72 -17.75 -1.37
N ILE A 103 -2.10 -16.57 -0.87
CA ILE A 103 -1.17 -15.56 -0.35
C ILE A 103 -0.65 -15.99 1.03
N THR A 104 0.67 -15.93 1.20
CA THR A 104 1.32 -16.20 2.47
C THR A 104 1.33 -14.94 3.34
N ARG A 105 0.54 -14.91 4.41
CA ARG A 105 0.50 -13.73 5.29
C ARG A 105 1.73 -13.64 6.18
N SER A 106 2.24 -12.43 6.33
CA SER A 106 3.31 -12.07 7.27
C SER A 106 2.88 -10.84 8.07
N MET A 107 3.29 -10.75 9.35
CA MET A 107 2.95 -9.59 10.18
C MET A 107 4.13 -9.04 10.96
N SER A 108 4.16 -7.71 11.12
CA SER A 108 5.12 -6.99 11.98
C SER A 108 5.15 -7.57 13.39
N ARG A 109 6.30 -7.51 14.05
CA ARG A 109 6.38 -7.81 15.49
C ARG A 109 5.69 -6.70 16.29
N VAL A 110 5.18 -7.05 17.47
CA VAL A 110 4.53 -6.07 18.36
C VAL A 110 5.50 -4.92 18.64
N GLY A 111 5.04 -3.69 18.39
CA GLY A 111 5.81 -2.47 18.64
C GLY A 111 7.01 -2.23 17.71
N ARG A 112 7.06 -2.85 16.52
CA ARG A 112 8.17 -2.69 15.56
C ARG A 112 7.70 -2.21 14.20
N CYS A 113 7.37 -0.91 14.07
CA CYS A 113 6.95 -0.27 12.81
C CYS A 113 7.97 -0.43 11.67
N ILE A 114 9.27 -0.50 11.99
CA ILE A 114 10.33 -0.74 11.00
C ILE A 114 10.24 -2.10 10.28
N ASP A 115 9.37 -3.00 10.74
CA ASP A 115 9.08 -4.25 10.03
C ASP A 115 8.25 -4.00 8.74
N ASN A 116 7.54 -2.85 8.62
CA ASN A 116 6.77 -2.42 7.44
C ASN A 116 7.36 -1.16 6.75
N ALA A 117 8.66 -0.92 6.91
CA ALA A 117 9.33 0.31 6.46
C ALA A 117 9.11 0.73 4.98
N PRO A 118 9.00 -0.19 4.00
CA PRO A 118 8.78 0.20 2.60
C PRO A 118 7.44 0.91 2.35
N MET A 119 6.41 0.57 3.13
CA MET A 119 5.11 1.21 3.06
C MET A 119 5.12 2.56 3.79
N GLU A 120 5.76 2.63 4.96
CA GLU A 120 5.97 3.90 5.67
C GLU A 120 6.76 4.91 4.83
N SER A 121 7.78 4.46 4.10
CA SER A 121 8.53 5.30 3.16
C SER A 121 7.63 5.86 2.06
N PHE A 122 6.69 5.06 1.53
CA PHE A 122 5.72 5.57 0.56
C PHE A 122 4.80 6.63 1.18
N TRP A 123 4.31 6.41 2.41
CA TRP A 123 3.51 7.41 3.12
C TRP A 123 4.26 8.72 3.35
N SER A 124 5.54 8.66 3.72
CA SER A 124 6.38 9.85 3.85
C SER A 124 6.49 10.60 2.52
N HIS A 125 6.80 9.91 1.42
CA HIS A 125 6.85 10.55 0.10
C HIS A 125 5.53 11.22 -0.27
N PHE A 126 4.41 10.50 -0.16
CA PHE A 126 3.10 11.07 -0.46
C PHE A 126 2.78 12.32 0.37
N LYS A 127 3.08 12.26 1.67
CA LYS A 127 2.79 13.37 2.58
C LYS A 127 3.66 14.58 2.33
N ASP A 128 4.96 14.36 2.22
CA ASP A 128 5.95 15.44 2.12
C ASP A 128 6.01 16.06 0.72
N GLU A 129 5.80 15.27 -0.34
CA GLU A 129 5.92 15.75 -1.73
C GLU A 129 4.60 16.30 -2.30
N TYR A 130 3.47 16.00 -1.65
CA TYR A 130 2.16 16.36 -2.19
C TYR A 130 1.16 16.76 -1.13
N TYR A 131 0.78 15.86 -0.23
CA TYR A 131 -0.40 16.08 0.61
C TYR A 131 -0.27 17.29 1.57
N TYR A 132 0.91 17.59 2.12
CA TYR A 132 1.10 18.76 2.99
C TYR A 132 1.11 20.10 2.24
N ASP A 133 1.42 20.10 0.95
CA ASP A 133 1.43 21.31 0.11
C ASP A 133 0.07 21.59 -0.54
N HIS A 134 -0.94 20.74 -0.30
CA HIS A 134 -2.27 20.84 -0.88
C HIS A 134 -3.36 20.99 0.19
N THR A 135 -4.40 21.76 -0.14
CA THR A 135 -5.62 21.85 0.69
C THR A 135 -6.76 21.15 -0.03
N PHE A 136 -7.38 20.18 0.66
CA PHE A 136 -8.53 19.44 0.15
C PHE A 136 -9.79 19.92 0.89
N ILE A 137 -10.68 20.62 0.21
CA ILE A 137 -11.92 21.15 0.80
C ILE A 137 -12.98 20.06 0.85
N THR A 138 -13.07 19.24 -0.21
CA THR A 138 -14.04 18.15 -0.32
C THR A 138 -13.38 16.78 -0.23
N TYR A 139 -14.19 15.76 0.05
CA TYR A 139 -13.70 14.38 0.05
C TYR A 139 -13.29 13.95 -1.37
N GLU A 140 -14.04 14.40 -2.37
CA GLU A 140 -13.82 14.08 -3.77
C GLU A 140 -12.50 14.68 -4.28
N GLU A 141 -12.17 15.92 -3.88
CA GLU A 141 -10.86 16.53 -4.15
C GLU A 141 -9.72 15.71 -3.54
N LEU A 142 -9.87 15.24 -2.29
CA LEU A 142 -8.87 14.40 -1.64
C LEU A 142 -8.65 13.09 -2.41
N VAL A 143 -9.74 12.44 -2.84
CA VAL A 143 -9.66 11.20 -3.63
C VAL A 143 -8.92 11.44 -4.94
N VAL A 144 -9.29 12.48 -5.69
CA VAL A 144 -8.62 12.83 -6.96
C VAL A 144 -7.15 13.16 -6.74
N GLY A 145 -6.81 13.85 -5.66
CA GLY A 145 -5.42 14.16 -5.31
C GLY A 145 -4.59 12.92 -5.00
N VAL A 146 -5.14 11.98 -4.23
CA VAL A 146 -4.51 10.68 -3.96
C VAL A 146 -4.27 9.91 -5.26
N ASP A 147 -5.28 9.80 -6.12
CA ASP A 147 -5.18 9.08 -7.39
C ASP A 147 -4.11 9.71 -8.30
N SER A 148 -4.10 11.04 -8.38
CA SER A 148 -3.14 11.80 -9.19
C SER A 148 -1.71 11.58 -8.70
N TYR A 149 -1.49 11.65 -7.38
CA TYR A 149 -0.16 11.43 -6.82
C TYR A 149 0.31 9.98 -6.99
N ILE A 150 -0.54 8.98 -6.78
CA ILE A 150 -0.15 7.59 -6.97
C ILE A 150 0.21 7.32 -8.43
N ASN A 151 -0.55 7.90 -9.38
CA ASN A 151 -0.21 7.82 -10.79
C ASN A 151 1.16 8.44 -11.09
N TYR A 152 1.44 9.64 -10.56
CA TYR A 152 2.75 10.28 -10.65
C TYR A 152 3.86 9.41 -10.02
N TYR A 153 3.65 8.91 -8.81
CA TYR A 153 4.61 8.07 -8.08
C TYR A 153 4.98 6.81 -8.88
N ASN A 154 4.00 6.17 -9.51
CA ASN A 154 4.21 4.94 -10.28
C ASN A 154 4.83 5.20 -11.67
N ASN A 155 4.47 6.28 -12.34
CA ASN A 155 4.80 6.48 -13.77
C ASN A 155 5.84 7.57 -14.04
N ASP A 156 6.00 8.55 -13.15
CA ASP A 156 6.77 9.77 -13.41
C ASP A 156 7.84 10.07 -12.33
N ARG A 157 7.71 9.48 -11.14
CA ARG A 157 8.65 9.69 -10.03
C ARG A 157 9.86 8.75 -10.11
N TYR A 158 10.93 9.22 -10.73
CA TYR A 158 12.21 8.51 -10.82
C TYR A 158 12.82 8.21 -9.45
N GLN A 159 13.31 6.99 -9.25
CA GLN A 159 13.88 6.55 -7.99
C GLN A 159 15.31 6.05 -8.15
N TRP A 160 16.22 6.55 -7.31
CA TRP A 160 17.66 6.23 -7.40
C TRP A 160 17.96 4.73 -7.22
N ASN A 161 17.24 4.09 -6.29
CA ASN A 161 17.30 2.65 -6.04
C ASN A 161 16.79 1.81 -7.22
N LEU A 162 16.05 2.41 -8.16
CA LEU A 162 15.56 1.77 -9.38
C LEU A 162 16.39 2.18 -10.61
N LYS A 163 17.67 2.55 -10.41
CA LYS A 163 18.57 3.02 -11.50
C LYS A 163 18.02 4.25 -12.23
N SER A 164 17.37 5.15 -11.50
CA SER A 164 16.70 6.33 -12.05
C SER A 164 15.60 5.97 -13.06
N LEU A 165 14.81 4.96 -12.74
CA LEU A 165 13.57 4.60 -13.43
C LEU A 165 12.39 4.83 -12.50
N THR A 166 11.21 4.97 -13.08
CA THR A 166 9.95 4.91 -12.32
C THR A 166 9.60 3.46 -11.98
N PRO A 167 8.75 3.21 -10.98
CA PRO A 167 8.30 1.85 -10.65
C PRO A 167 7.79 1.06 -11.87
N VAL A 168 6.99 1.70 -12.73
CA VAL A 168 6.43 1.06 -13.93
C VAL A 168 7.51 0.84 -15.00
N GLU A 169 8.41 1.80 -15.24
CA GLU A 169 9.54 1.61 -16.15
C GLU A 169 10.44 0.45 -15.73
N TYR A 170 10.74 0.34 -14.43
CA TYR A 170 11.55 -0.75 -13.88
C TYR A 170 10.87 -2.12 -14.08
N ARG A 171 9.55 -2.20 -13.85
CA ARG A 171 8.75 -3.41 -14.13
C ARG A 171 8.83 -3.82 -15.59
N ASN A 172 8.73 -2.86 -16.51
CA ASN A 172 8.76 -3.15 -17.95
C ASN A 172 10.14 -3.64 -18.45
N GLN A 173 11.21 -3.47 -17.68
CA GLN A 173 12.52 -4.07 -17.98
C GLN A 173 12.64 -5.53 -17.58
N ALA A 174 11.74 -6.03 -16.74
CA ALA A 174 11.72 -7.40 -16.24
C ALA A 174 10.94 -8.37 -17.13
N VAL A 175 10.37 -7.87 -18.23
CA VAL A 175 9.58 -8.61 -19.23
C VAL A 175 10.44 -9.03 -20.40
#